data_AF-A0A3P6D6P0-F1
#
_entry.id   AF-A0A3P6D6P0-F1
#
_cell.length_a   1.000
_cell.length_b   1.000
_cell.length_c   1.000
_cell.angle_alpha   90.00
_cell.angle_beta   90.00
_cell.angle_gamma   90.00
#
_symmetry.space_group_name_H-M   'P 1'
#
loop_
_entity.id
_entity.type
_entity.pdbx_description
1 polymer ?
#
loop_
_entity_poly.entity_id
_entity_poly.type
_entity_poly.pdbx_seq_one_letter_code
_entity_poly.pdbx_strand_id
1 'polypeptide(L)'
;MAYFGFTRSFGNHRRRCDVHAPISRGARLLSLGLIFLLYTMFVWWRDVLRESTLEGHHTKVVQLGPRYGSILFIVSEGYVFFFFWASSHSSLAPAVEIGGIWPQKGLGF
;
A
#
# COMPACT_ATOMS: atom_id res chain seq x y z
N MET A 1 -58.08 18.31 35.43
CA MET A 1 -56.77 17.71 35.74
C MET A 1 -56.75 16.32 35.07
N ALA A 2 -56.51 16.15 33.77
CA ALA A 2 -55.39 16.53 32.91
C ALA A 2 -54.10 15.75 33.21
N TYR A 3 -53.80 14.74 32.36
CA TYR A 3 -52.59 14.62 31.52
C TYR A 3 -52.02 13.18 31.41
N PHE A 4 -51.88 12.76 30.14
CA PHE A 4 -50.84 11.88 29.57
C PHE A 4 -50.76 10.42 30.08
N GLY A 5 -51.06 9.36 29.32
CA GLY A 5 -50.87 9.16 27.88
C GLY A 5 -49.46 8.65 27.60
N PHE A 6 -49.29 7.35 27.30
CA PHE A 6 -48.27 6.88 26.35
C PHE A 6 -48.42 5.36 26.05
N THR A 7 -49.06 5.06 24.94
CA THR A 7 -48.92 3.80 24.21
C THR A 7 -47.49 3.69 23.66
N ARG A 8 -46.57 3.10 24.43
CA ARG A 8 -45.20 2.86 23.94
C ARG A 8 -45.16 1.60 23.09
N SER A 9 -45.53 1.81 21.82
CA SER A 9 -44.84 1.34 20.62
C SER A 9 -44.06 0.03 20.78
N PHE A 10 -44.60 -1.05 20.19
CA PHE A 10 -43.86 -2.25 19.83
C PHE A 10 -42.72 -1.84 18.89
N GLY A 11 -41.58 -1.52 19.49
CA GLY A 11 -40.35 -1.13 18.82
C GLY A 11 -39.81 -2.32 18.05
N ASN A 12 -40.11 -2.34 16.75
CA ASN A 12 -39.47 -3.16 15.74
C ASN A 12 -37.95 -2.95 15.81
N HIS A 13 -37.25 -3.76 16.61
CA HIS A 13 -35.79 -3.82 16.65
C HIS A 13 -35.28 -4.53 15.38
N ARG A 14 -35.51 -3.91 14.23
CA ARG A 14 -34.70 -4.13 13.04
C ARG A 14 -33.33 -3.54 13.34
N ARG A 15 -32.44 -4.36 13.91
CA ARG A 15 -31.00 -4.07 13.92
C ARG A 15 -30.57 -3.97 12.47
N ARG A 16 -30.51 -2.74 11.96
CA ARG A 16 -29.85 -2.45 10.71
C ARG A 16 -28.38 -2.74 10.94
N CYS A 17 -27.93 -3.93 10.54
CA CYS A 17 -26.52 -4.19 10.39
C CYS A 17 -26.06 -3.21 9.31
N ASP A 18 -25.45 -2.10 9.73
CA ASP A 18 -24.84 -1.16 8.80
C ASP A 18 -23.64 -1.87 8.14
N VAL A 19 -23.91 -2.56 7.03
CA VAL A 19 -22.92 -3.28 6.21
C VAL A 19 -21.85 -2.32 5.65
N HIS A 20 -22.09 -1.00 5.74
CA HIS A 20 -21.16 0.08 5.40
C HIS A 20 -20.14 0.41 6.54
N ALA A 21 -20.36 -0.08 7.76
CA ALA A 21 -19.46 0.16 8.88
C ALA A 21 -18.07 -0.50 8.78
N PRO A 22 -17.89 -1.77 8.31
CA PRO A 22 -16.57 -2.40 8.30
C PRO A 22 -15.60 -1.78 7.28
N ILE A 23 -16.06 -1.44 6.08
CA ILE A 23 -15.21 -0.88 5.00
C ILE A 23 -14.71 0.51 5.39
N SER A 24 -15.59 1.35 5.95
CA SER A 24 -15.21 2.69 6.41
C SER A 24 -14.24 2.67 7.60
N ARG A 25 -14.32 1.65 8.47
CA ARG A 25 -13.38 1.47 9.59
C ARG A 25 -12.02 0.98 9.09
N GLY A 26 -11.98 0.05 8.14
CA GLY A 26 -10.75 -0.46 7.53
C GLY A 26 -9.96 0.63 6.78
N ALA A 27 -10.63 1.45 5.96
CA ALA A 27 -9.99 2.56 5.25
C ALA A 27 -9.34 3.58 6.19
N ARG A 28 -9.96 3.85 7.35
CA ARG A 28 -9.40 4.73 8.40
C ARG A 28 -8.16 4.14 9.06
N LEU A 29 -8.12 2.83 9.29
CA LEU A 29 -6.94 2.18 9.86
C LEU A 29 -5.77 2.14 8.85
N LEU A 30 -6.06 1.86 7.58
CA LEU A 30 -5.05 1.88 6.52
C LEU A 30 -4.46 3.28 6.34
N SER A 31 -5.29 4.33 6.33
CA SER A 31 -4.80 5.70 6.20
C SER A 31 -3.97 6.14 7.41
N LEU A 32 -4.39 5.81 8.64
CA LEU A 32 -3.63 6.08 9.85
C LEU A 32 -2.27 5.35 9.86
N GLY A 33 -2.25 4.08 9.47
CA GLY A 33 -1.01 3.31 9.36
C GLY A 33 -0.05 3.91 8.32
N LEU A 34 -0.57 4.34 7.17
CA LEU A 34 0.23 5.00 6.13
C LEU A 34 0.84 6.32 6.63
N ILE A 35 0.06 7.15 7.32
CA ILE A 35 0.55 8.41 7.89
C ILE A 35 1.66 8.15 8.91
N PHE A 36 1.50 7.12 9.75
CA PHE A 36 2.49 6.76 10.76
C PHE A 36 3.80 6.25 10.13
N LEU A 37 3.71 5.44 9.06
CA LEU A 37 4.88 5.01 8.28
C LEU A 37 5.60 6.22 7.66
N LEU A 38 4.88 7.14 7.01
CA LEU A 38 5.49 8.34 6.43
C LEU A 38 6.13 9.23 7.50
N TYR A 39 5.48 9.38 8.67
CA TYR A 39 6.01 10.17 9.78
C TYR A 39 7.31 9.58 10.33
N THR A 40 7.34 8.28 10.60
CA THR A 40 8.55 7.60 11.10
C THR A 40 9.70 7.66 10.08
N MET A 41 9.43 7.47 8.78
CA MET A 41 10.43 7.64 7.73
C MET A 41 10.98 9.07 7.69
N PHE A 42 10.13 10.09 7.80
CA PHE A 42 10.57 11.49 7.82
C PHE A 42 11.43 11.81 9.05
N VAL A 43 11.01 11.36 10.24
CA VAL A 43 11.76 11.56 11.48
C VAL A 43 13.13 10.89 11.41
N TRP A 44 13.18 9.67 10.85
CA TRP A 44 14.42 8.93 10.66
C TRP A 44 15.36 9.64 9.67
N TRP A 45 14.87 10.07 8.50
CA TRP A 45 15.69 10.81 7.55
C TRP A 45 16.24 12.11 8.13
N ARG A 46 15.44 12.84 8.90
CA ARG A 46 15.88 14.04 9.61
C ARG A 46 17.02 13.71 10.58
N ASP A 47 16.94 12.58 11.27
CA ASP A 47 17.97 12.14 12.21
C ASP A 47 19.29 11.81 11.50
N VAL A 48 19.21 11.04 10.41
CA VAL A 48 20.37 10.73 9.54
C VAL A 48 21.03 12.00 9.00
N LEU A 49 20.23 12.99 8.57
CA LEU A 49 20.74 14.27 8.07
C LEU A 49 21.42 15.09 9.18
N ARG A 50 20.85 15.11 10.39
CA ARG A 50 21.43 15.80 11.55
C ARG A 50 22.75 15.20 11.97
N GLU A 51 22.78 13.87 12.17
CA GLU A 51 23.99 13.10 12.44
C GLU A 51 25.06 13.40 11.38
N SER A 52 24.66 13.50 10.11
CA SER A 52 25.61 13.71 9.03
C SER A 52 26.24 15.09 8.92
N THR A 53 25.49 16.13 9.28
CA THR A 53 25.91 17.52 9.07
C THR A 53 26.47 18.16 10.34
N LEU A 54 25.95 17.79 11.51
CA LEU A 54 26.19 18.51 12.76
C LEU A 54 27.20 17.82 13.68
N GLU A 55 27.29 16.48 13.65
CA GLU A 55 28.17 15.73 14.57
C GLU A 55 29.52 15.35 13.95
N GLY A 56 29.70 15.52 12.64
CA GLY A 56 31.01 15.39 11.98
C GLY A 56 31.61 13.97 11.96
N HIS A 57 30.88 12.95 12.43
CA HIS A 57 31.34 11.55 12.50
C HIS A 57 31.43 10.81 11.15
N HIS A 58 31.29 11.52 10.02
CA HIS A 58 31.39 10.97 8.66
C HIS A 58 32.85 10.68 8.27
N THR A 59 33.43 9.70 8.95
CA THR A 59 34.63 9.00 8.45
C THR A 59 34.34 8.42 7.07
N LYS A 60 35.37 8.37 6.20
CA LYS A 60 35.20 7.92 4.79
C LYS A 60 34.57 6.53 4.66
N VAL A 61 34.67 5.70 5.70
CA VAL A 61 34.08 4.35 5.76
C VAL A 61 32.55 4.38 5.87
N VAL A 62 31.97 5.29 6.66
CA VAL A 62 30.51 5.36 6.88
C VAL A 62 29.79 5.91 5.65
N GLN A 63 30.43 6.81 4.90
CA GLN A 63 29.87 7.35 3.65
C GLN A 63 29.73 6.30 2.53
N LEU A 64 30.45 5.17 2.62
CA LEU A 64 30.32 4.09 1.64
C LEU A 64 28.98 3.37 1.76
N GLY A 65 28.42 3.25 2.97
CA GLY A 65 27.14 2.58 3.21
C GLY A 65 25.98 3.17 2.40
N PRO A 66 25.65 4.47 2.56
CA PRO A 66 24.59 5.13 1.79
C PRO A 66 24.84 5.11 0.27
N ARG A 67 26.09 5.21 -0.18
CA ARG A 67 26.44 5.17 -1.61
C ARG A 67 26.16 3.80 -2.23
N TYR A 68 26.63 2.72 -1.61
CA TYR A 68 26.33 1.37 -2.07
C TYR A 68 24.86 1.01 -1.86
N GLY A 69 24.23 1.51 -0.80
CA GLY A 69 22.80 1.34 -0.53
C GLY A 69 21.91 1.85 -1.66
N SER A 70 22.16 3.06 -2.17
CA SER A 70 21.41 3.60 -3.31
C SER A 70 21.61 2.80 -4.60
N ILE A 71 22.84 2.31 -4.84
CA ILE A 71 23.12 1.47 -6.03
C ILE A 71 22.39 0.14 -5.92
N LEU A 72 22.44 -0.52 -4.76
CA LEU A 72 21.73 -1.78 -4.52
C LEU A 72 20.20 -1.60 -4.61
N PHE A 73 19.67 -0.45 -4.17
CA PHE A 73 18.26 -0.11 -4.32
C PHE A 73 17.84 -0.01 -5.80
N ILE A 74 18.60 0.72 -6.63
CA ILE A 74 18.32 0.82 -8.07
C ILE A 74 18.41 -0.54 -8.76
N VAL A 75 19.41 -1.35 -8.40
CA VAL A 75 19.53 -2.74 -8.90
C VAL A 75 18.32 -3.57 -8.46
N SER A 76 17.81 -3.35 -7.24
CA SER A 76 16.60 -4.03 -6.73
C SER A 76 15.34 -3.70 -7.56
N GLU A 77 15.17 -2.43 -7.95
CA GLU A 77 14.07 -2.00 -8.85
C GLU A 77 14.23 -2.56 -10.27
N GLY A 78 15.46 -2.75 -10.73
CA GLY A 78 15.75 -3.44 -12.00
C GLY A 78 15.16 -4.86 -12.08
N TYR A 79 14.96 -5.56 -10.97
CA TYR A 79 14.27 -6.86 -10.98
C TYR A 79 12.76 -6.73 -11.23
N VAL A 80 12.16 -5.56 -10.98
CA VAL A 80 10.79 -5.27 -11.44
C VAL A 80 10.74 -5.18 -12.96
N PHE A 81 11.83 -4.74 -13.61
CA PHE A 81 11.94 -4.79 -15.07
C PHE A 81 12.00 -6.23 -15.61
N PHE A 82 12.57 -7.17 -14.84
CA PHE A 82 12.56 -8.59 -15.19
C PHE A 82 11.15 -9.21 -15.20
N PHE A 83 10.19 -8.65 -14.46
CA PHE A 83 8.78 -9.06 -14.58
C PHE A 83 8.20 -8.76 -15.97
N PHE A 84 8.60 -7.65 -16.60
CA PHE A 84 8.24 -7.36 -18.00
C PHE A 84 8.83 -8.38 -18.97
N TRP A 85 10.02 -8.94 -18.67
CA TRP A 85 10.60 -10.02 -19.46
C TRP A 85 9.77 -11.31 -19.39
N ALA A 86 9.31 -11.70 -18.19
CA ALA A 86 8.42 -12.87 -18.03
C ALA A 86 7.05 -12.68 -18.72
N SER A 87 6.50 -11.46 -18.66
CA SER A 87 5.29 -11.08 -19.40
C SER A 87 5.50 -11.15 -20.92
N SER A 88 6.68 -10.75 -21.40
CA SER A 88 7.05 -10.82 -22.82
C SER A 88 7.21 -12.27 -23.27
N HIS A 89 7.93 -13.10 -22.50
CA HIS A 89 8.09 -14.52 -22.80
C HIS A 89 6.75 -15.26 -22.92
N SER A 90 5.79 -14.92 -22.06
CA SER A 90 4.44 -15.51 -22.06
C SER A 90 3.57 -15.06 -23.24
N SER A 91 3.84 -13.88 -23.82
CA SER A 91 3.12 -13.39 -25.01
C SER A 91 3.75 -13.80 -26.34
N LEU A 92 5.07 -14.06 -26.36
CA LEU A 92 5.83 -14.51 -27.55
C LEU A 92 5.57 -15.98 -27.92
N ALA A 93 5.40 -16.85 -26.93
CA ALA A 93 5.05 -18.26 -27.12
C ALA A 93 3.90 -18.65 -26.17
N PRO A 94 2.65 -18.24 -26.49
CA PRO A 94 1.50 -18.55 -25.65
C PRO A 94 1.32 -20.07 -25.53
N ALA A 95 1.06 -20.54 -24.31
CA ALA A 95 0.80 -21.95 -24.05
C ALA A 95 -0.38 -22.47 -24.89
N VAL A 96 -0.29 -23.71 -25.35
CA VAL A 96 -1.34 -24.39 -26.15
C VAL A 96 -2.73 -24.32 -25.48
N GLU A 97 -2.76 -24.32 -24.15
CA GLU A 97 -3.98 -24.19 -23.32
C GLU A 97 -4.75 -22.87 -23.53
N ILE A 98 -4.10 -21.83 -24.06
CA ILE A 98 -4.67 -20.49 -24.30
C ILE A 98 -5.08 -20.31 -25.78
N GLY A 99 -4.91 -21.33 -26.62
CA GLY A 99 -5.27 -21.31 -28.04
C GLY A 99 -4.17 -20.80 -28.96
N GLY A 100 -2.94 -20.61 -28.47
CA GLY A 100 -1.78 -20.24 -29.29
C GLY A 100 -1.80 -18.81 -29.86
N ILE A 101 -2.70 -17.95 -29.38
CA ILE A 101 -2.88 -16.58 -29.83
C ILE A 101 -2.90 -15.61 -28.65
N TRP A 102 -2.09 -14.56 -28.74
CA TRP A 102 -2.12 -13.40 -27.85
C TRP A 102 -2.42 -12.14 -28.66
N PRO A 103 -3.37 -11.26 -28.27
CA PRO A 103 -4.27 -11.38 -27.12
C PRO A 103 -5.41 -12.40 -27.37
N GLN A 104 -5.93 -12.99 -26.29
CA GLN A 104 -7.06 -13.93 -26.37
C GLN A 104 -8.27 -13.25 -27.04
N LYS A 105 -8.91 -13.95 -27.99
CA LYS A 105 -10.18 -13.49 -28.58
C LYS A 105 -11.23 -13.35 -27.47
N GLY A 106 -11.78 -12.14 -27.30
CA GLY A 106 -12.83 -11.84 -26.32
C GLY A 106 -12.42 -10.83 -25.23
N LEU A 107 -11.16 -10.39 -25.17
CA LEU A 107 -10.76 -9.24 -24.36
C LEU A 107 -10.96 -7.94 -25.15
N GLY A 108 -12.20 -7.45 -25.16
CA GLY A 108 -12.58 -6.13 -25.67
C GLY A 108 -13.05 -5.22 -24.52
N PHE A 109 -12.77 -3.92 -24.66
CA PHE A 109 -13.29 -2.85 -23.81
C PHE A 109 -14.80 -2.67 -24.00
#